data_AF-A0A1Z1G6Z1-F1
#
_entry.id   AF-A0A1Z1G6Z1-F1
#
_cell.length_a   1.000
_cell.length_b   1.000
_cell.length_c   1.000
_cell.angle_alpha   90.00
_cell.angle_beta   90.00
_cell.angle_gamma   90.00
#
_symmetry.space_group_name_H-M   'P 1'
#
loop_
_entity.id
_entity.type
_entity.pdbx_description
1 polymer ?
#
loop_
_entity_poly.entity_id
_entity_poly.type
_entity_poly.pdbx_seq_one_letter_code
_entity_poly.pdbx_strand_id
1 'polypeptide(L)'
;GDLVRLNSSGNNIQNRGYIEVPIHFPSTSTRYRVRVRYASVTPIHLNVNWGNSSIFSNTVPATATSLDNLQSSDFGYFESANAFTSSLGNIVGVRNFSGTAGVIIDRFEFIPVTATLEAEYNLERAQKAVNALFTSTNQLGLKTNVTDYHIDQVSNLVTYLSDEFCLDEKRELSEKVKHAKRLSDERNLLQDSNFKDINRQPERGWGGSTGITIQGGDDVFKENYVTLSGTFDECYPTYLYQKIDESKLKAFT
;
A
#
# COMPACT_ATOMS: atom_id res chain seq x y z
N GLY A 1 -18.02 21.22 -21.38
CA GLY A 1 -18.23 22.38 -20.50
C GLY A 1 -16.89 22.80 -19.94
N ASP A 2 -16.90 23.77 -19.04
CA ASP A 2 -15.68 24.21 -18.36
C ASP A 2 -15.15 23.15 -17.38
N LEU A 3 -13.89 23.31 -16.96
CA LEU A 3 -13.16 22.37 -16.11
C LEU A 3 -12.75 23.06 -14.80
N VAL A 4 -12.42 22.28 -13.76
CA VAL A 4 -11.94 22.81 -12.48
C VAL A 4 -10.44 22.60 -12.35
N ARG A 5 -9.68 23.68 -12.07
CA ARG A 5 -8.25 23.61 -11.75
C ARG A 5 -8.03 23.70 -10.25
N LEU A 6 -7.38 22.69 -9.67
CA LEU A 6 -6.90 22.72 -8.29
C LEU A 6 -5.42 23.09 -8.29
N ASN A 7 -5.10 24.23 -7.69
CA ASN A 7 -3.72 24.71 -7.60
C ASN A 7 -2.88 23.90 -6.61
N SER A 8 -1.56 23.98 -6.78
CA SER A 8 -0.61 23.44 -5.80
C SER A 8 -0.65 24.26 -4.51
N SER A 9 -0.26 23.64 -3.40
CA SER A 9 -0.38 24.28 -2.10
C SER A 9 0.84 25.13 -1.70
N GLY A 10 1.89 25.18 -2.52
CA GLY A 10 3.14 25.88 -2.19
C GLY A 10 3.80 25.33 -0.92
N ASN A 11 3.70 24.02 -0.68
CA ASN A 11 4.08 23.33 0.57
C ASN A 11 3.34 23.78 1.84
N ASN A 12 2.25 24.55 1.73
CA ASN A 12 1.38 24.89 2.86
C ASN A 12 0.23 23.89 2.97
N ILE A 13 0.14 23.15 4.08
CA ILE A 13 -0.89 22.12 4.28
C ILE A 13 -2.31 22.67 4.44
N GLN A 14 -2.46 23.96 4.82
CA GLN A 14 -3.77 24.61 4.95
C GLN A 14 -4.28 25.17 3.62
N ASN A 15 -3.41 25.32 2.61
CA ASN A 15 -3.75 25.90 1.30
C ASN A 15 -3.93 24.84 0.20
N ARG A 16 -4.52 23.70 0.55
CA ARG A 16 -4.72 22.58 -0.38
C ARG A 16 -5.92 22.87 -1.27
N GLY A 17 -5.70 22.95 -2.59
CA GLY A 17 -6.79 23.12 -3.56
C GLY A 17 -7.87 22.05 -3.38
N TYR A 18 -9.12 22.46 -3.32
CA TYR A 18 -10.26 21.60 -3.02
C TYR A 18 -11.48 21.97 -3.87
N ILE A 19 -12.15 20.95 -4.41
CA ILE A 19 -13.47 21.07 -5.03
C ILE A 19 -14.44 20.17 -4.27
N GLU A 20 -15.62 20.69 -3.98
CA GLU A 20 -16.71 19.97 -3.33
C GLU A 20 -17.97 20.07 -4.20
N VAL A 21 -18.69 18.95 -4.32
CA VAL A 21 -19.91 18.84 -5.09
C VAL A 21 -20.99 18.20 -4.20
N PRO A 22 -22.11 18.90 -3.93
CA PRO A 22 -23.25 18.30 -3.26
C PRO A 22 -23.91 17.29 -4.18
N ILE A 23 -24.28 16.13 -3.64
CA ILE A 23 -24.85 15.01 -4.37
C ILE A 23 -26.07 14.45 -3.63
N HIS A 24 -27.06 14.03 -4.40
CA HIS A 24 -28.25 13.36 -3.89
C HIS A 24 -28.40 12.00 -4.57
N PHE A 25 -28.52 10.95 -3.77
CA PHE A 25 -28.76 9.58 -4.26
C PHE A 25 -30.22 9.20 -4.02
N PRO A 26 -30.98 8.84 -5.07
CA PRO A 26 -32.36 8.37 -4.92
C PRO A 26 -32.47 7.07 -4.12
N SER A 27 -31.47 6.20 -4.23
CA SER A 27 -31.41 4.92 -3.52
C SER A 27 -30.30 4.96 -2.47
N THR A 28 -30.66 4.65 -1.22
CA THR A 28 -29.69 4.61 -0.12
C THR A 28 -28.95 3.28 -0.01
N SER A 29 -29.47 2.21 -0.64
CA SER A 29 -28.90 0.87 -0.60
C SER A 29 -27.90 0.57 -1.72
N THR A 30 -27.88 1.39 -2.77
CA THR A 30 -26.97 1.19 -3.90
C THR A 30 -25.54 1.54 -3.49
N ARG A 31 -24.60 0.63 -3.75
CA ARG A 31 -23.16 0.84 -3.56
C ARG A 31 -22.56 1.42 -4.84
N TYR A 32 -21.69 2.40 -4.70
CA TYR A 32 -21.02 3.07 -5.81
C TYR A 32 -19.51 3.08 -5.62
N ARG A 33 -18.79 2.74 -6.68
CA ARG A 33 -17.38 3.09 -6.82
C ARG A 33 -17.28 4.50 -7.39
N VAL A 34 -16.41 5.34 -6.82
CA VAL A 34 -16.19 6.70 -7.32
C VAL A 34 -15.02 6.67 -8.28
N ARG A 35 -15.24 7.16 -9.50
CA ARG A 35 -14.20 7.39 -10.51
C ARG A 35 -14.08 8.88 -10.79
N VAL A 36 -12.85 9.37 -10.87
CA VAL A 36 -12.57 10.78 -11.18
C VAL A 36 -11.82 10.85 -12.50
N ARG A 37 -12.29 11.69 -13.41
CA ARG A 37 -11.59 12.03 -14.64
C ARG A 37 -10.74 13.28 -14.41
N TYR A 38 -9.45 13.18 -14.67
CA TYR A 38 -8.47 14.21 -14.31
C TYR A 38 -7.38 14.36 -15.36
N ALA A 39 -6.64 15.47 -15.30
CA ALA A 39 -5.41 15.66 -16.05
C ALA A 39 -4.30 16.28 -15.19
N SER A 40 -3.08 15.73 -15.29
CA SER A 40 -1.89 16.26 -14.60
C SER A 40 -0.62 16.00 -15.41
N VAL A 41 0.35 16.90 -15.28
CA VAL A 41 1.67 16.82 -15.97
C VAL A 41 2.72 16.02 -15.19
N THR A 42 2.43 15.74 -13.93
CA THR A 42 3.30 14.98 -13.03
C THR A 42 2.44 14.02 -12.20
N PRO A 43 2.99 12.87 -11.76
CA PRO A 43 2.32 12.05 -10.77
C PRO A 43 1.92 12.89 -9.56
N ILE A 44 0.68 12.74 -9.09
CA ILE A 44 0.11 13.66 -8.10
C ILE A 44 -0.66 12.91 -7.01
N HIS A 45 -0.38 13.22 -5.75
CA HIS A 45 -1.14 12.68 -4.62
C HIS A 45 -2.48 13.39 -4.52
N LEU A 46 -3.56 12.63 -4.64
CA LEU A 46 -4.93 13.12 -4.51
C LEU A 46 -5.64 12.40 -3.37
N ASN A 47 -6.47 13.15 -2.67
CA ASN A 47 -7.42 12.60 -1.71
C ASN A 47 -8.84 12.85 -2.23
N VAL A 48 -9.68 11.81 -2.23
CA VAL A 48 -11.11 11.94 -2.52
C VAL A 48 -11.88 11.66 -1.25
N ASN A 49 -12.74 12.59 -0.88
CA ASN A 49 -13.67 12.43 0.23
C ASN A 49 -15.09 12.16 -0.29
N TRP A 50 -15.82 11.33 0.45
CA TRP A 50 -17.27 11.24 0.39
C TRP A 50 -17.80 11.54 1.79
N GLY A 51 -18.56 12.63 1.91
CA GLY A 51 -18.91 13.19 3.20
C GLY A 51 -17.64 13.55 3.97
N ASN A 52 -17.58 13.09 5.22
CA ASN A 52 -16.45 13.32 6.12
C ASN A 52 -15.35 12.24 6.01
N SER A 53 -15.53 11.23 5.15
CA SER A 53 -14.65 10.08 5.03
C SER A 53 -13.75 10.18 3.79
N SER A 54 -12.46 9.92 3.96
CA SER A 54 -11.52 9.76 2.84
C SER A 54 -11.68 8.37 2.23
N ILE A 55 -12.15 8.30 0.98
CA ILE A 55 -12.42 7.04 0.25
C ILE A 55 -11.31 6.67 -0.74
N PHE A 56 -10.40 7.59 -1.04
CA PHE A 56 -9.21 7.36 -1.84
C PHE A 56 -8.11 8.31 -1.38
N SER A 57 -6.87 7.82 -1.25
CA SER A 57 -5.69 8.65 -0.97
C SER A 57 -4.46 7.97 -1.55
N ASN A 58 -4.01 8.40 -2.72
CA ASN A 58 -2.81 7.85 -3.35
C ASN A 58 -2.26 8.80 -4.43
N THR A 59 -1.04 8.51 -4.88
CA THR A 59 -0.44 9.12 -6.07
C THR A 59 -1.01 8.48 -7.33
N VAL A 60 -1.61 9.30 -8.18
CA VAL A 60 -2.09 8.91 -9.50
C VAL A 60 -1.08 9.33 -10.57
N PRO A 61 -0.95 8.59 -11.69
CA PRO A 61 0.06 8.88 -12.72
C PRO A 61 -0.17 10.23 -13.41
N ALA A 62 0.87 10.74 -14.08
CA ALA A 62 0.70 11.83 -15.04
C ALA A 62 -0.08 11.32 -16.26
N THR A 63 -0.86 12.20 -16.88
CA THR A 63 -1.69 11.89 -18.06
C THR A 63 -1.48 12.85 -19.21
N ALA A 64 -0.86 14.01 -18.95
CA ALA A 64 -0.64 15.08 -19.91
C ALA A 64 0.82 15.53 -19.89
N THR A 65 1.22 16.29 -20.92
CA THR A 65 2.54 16.97 -20.95
C THR A 65 2.43 18.48 -20.75
N SER A 66 1.23 19.06 -20.97
CA SER A 66 0.88 20.43 -20.64
C SER A 66 -0.60 20.51 -20.21
N LEU A 67 -0.95 21.51 -19.41
CA LEU A 67 -2.36 21.80 -19.01
C LEU A 67 -2.95 22.99 -19.76
N ASP A 68 -2.21 23.63 -20.67
CA ASP A 68 -2.66 24.85 -21.35
C ASP A 68 -3.52 24.53 -22.59
N ASN A 69 -3.20 23.45 -23.30
CA ASN A 69 -3.89 23.01 -24.53
C ASN A 69 -4.34 21.55 -24.41
N LEU A 70 -5.33 21.30 -23.55
CA LEU A 70 -5.81 19.96 -23.25
C LEU A 70 -6.53 19.30 -24.43
N GLN A 71 -6.11 18.08 -24.76
CA GLN A 71 -6.78 17.17 -25.67
C GLN A 71 -7.56 16.09 -24.91
N SER A 72 -8.42 15.36 -25.61
CA SER A 72 -9.20 14.28 -25.01
C SER A 72 -8.32 13.17 -24.40
N SER A 73 -7.15 12.92 -25.01
CA SER A 73 -6.15 11.93 -24.55
C SER A 73 -5.33 12.37 -23.35
N ASP A 74 -5.33 13.66 -22.99
CA ASP A 74 -4.60 14.17 -21.83
C ASP A 74 -5.31 13.84 -20.49
N PHE A 75 -6.54 13.32 -20.57
CA PHE A 75 -7.31 12.91 -19.42
C PHE A 75 -7.17 11.42 -19.14
N GLY A 76 -6.95 11.09 -17.86
CA GLY A 76 -7.02 9.73 -17.34
C GLY A 76 -8.08 9.58 -16.28
N TYR A 77 -8.12 8.39 -15.68
CA TYR A 77 -9.04 8.06 -14.60
C TYR A 77 -8.30 7.38 -13.45
N PHE A 78 -8.84 7.57 -12.25
CA PHE A 78 -8.56 6.72 -11.09
C PHE A 78 -9.87 6.45 -10.35
N GLU A 79 -9.90 5.35 -9.61
CA GLU A 79 -11.10 4.87 -8.94
C GLU A 79 -10.82 4.56 -7.47
N SER A 80 -11.83 4.68 -6.62
CA SER A 80 -11.78 4.13 -5.26
C SER A 80 -11.67 2.60 -5.33
N ALA A 81 -10.89 1.99 -4.43
CA ALA A 81 -10.76 0.54 -4.38
C ALA A 81 -12.11 -0.12 -4.03
N ASN A 82 -12.74 0.39 -2.98
CA ASN A 82 -14.01 -0.09 -2.47
C ASN A 82 -15.18 0.75 -3.00
N ALA A 83 -16.38 0.23 -2.76
CA ALA A 83 -17.63 0.90 -3.05
C ALA A 83 -18.40 1.25 -1.78
N PHE A 84 -19.15 2.34 -1.87
CA PHE A 84 -19.77 2.98 -0.71
C PHE A 84 -21.22 3.30 -1.00
N THR A 85 -22.03 3.37 0.05
CA THR A 85 -23.40 3.84 -0.04
C THR A 85 -23.48 5.32 0.36
N SER A 86 -24.63 5.93 0.10
CA SER A 86 -24.93 7.32 0.51
C SER A 86 -24.85 7.58 2.02
N SER A 87 -24.69 6.56 2.86
CA SER A 87 -24.55 6.72 4.32
C SER A 87 -23.27 7.45 4.73
N LEU A 88 -22.25 7.53 3.86
CA LEU A 88 -21.05 8.30 4.13
C LEU A 88 -21.27 9.81 4.11
N GLY A 89 -22.32 10.28 3.43
CA GLY A 89 -22.67 11.69 3.32
C GLY A 89 -23.23 12.06 1.96
N ASN A 90 -23.50 13.35 1.79
CA ASN A 90 -24.16 13.96 0.63
C ASN A 90 -23.24 14.93 -0.14
N ILE A 91 -21.93 14.82 0.04
CA ILE A 91 -20.91 15.59 -0.69
C ILE A 91 -19.82 14.66 -1.19
N VAL A 92 -19.26 14.97 -2.35
CA VAL A 92 -18.01 14.38 -2.85
C VAL A 92 -17.01 15.50 -3.11
N GLY A 93 -15.73 15.25 -2.85
CA GLY A 93 -14.70 16.23 -3.15
C GLY A 93 -13.35 15.62 -3.47
N VAL A 94 -12.51 16.42 -4.13
CA VAL A 94 -11.11 16.07 -4.45
C VAL A 94 -10.21 17.16 -3.88
N ARG A 95 -9.18 16.75 -3.15
CA ARG A 95 -8.13 17.61 -2.62
C ARG A 95 -6.79 17.30 -3.27
N ASN A 96 -6.11 18.35 -3.74
CA ASN A 96 -4.75 18.26 -4.25
C ASN A 96 -3.73 18.30 -3.11
N PHE A 97 -3.01 17.21 -2.87
CA PHE A 97 -1.94 17.11 -1.86
C PHE A 97 -0.55 17.47 -2.39
N SER A 98 -0.45 17.92 -3.64
CA SER A 98 0.82 18.39 -4.19
C SER A 98 1.17 19.79 -3.68
N GLY A 99 2.41 19.95 -3.24
CA GLY A 99 2.99 21.25 -2.94
C GLY A 99 3.44 22.01 -4.19
N THR A 100 3.61 21.32 -5.32
CA THR A 100 4.32 21.85 -6.49
C THR A 100 3.52 21.85 -7.79
N ALA A 101 2.61 20.89 -7.98
CA ALA A 101 1.85 20.71 -9.22
C ALA A 101 0.34 20.96 -9.05
N GLY A 102 -0.28 21.52 -10.07
CA GLY A 102 -1.73 21.62 -10.19
C GLY A 102 -2.34 20.39 -10.87
N VAL A 103 -3.64 20.23 -10.74
CA VAL A 103 -4.43 19.18 -11.41
C VAL A 103 -5.73 19.74 -11.94
N ILE A 104 -6.17 19.21 -13.08
CA ILE A 104 -7.49 19.51 -13.65
C ILE A 104 -8.44 18.37 -13.28
N ILE A 105 -9.63 18.74 -12.80
CA ILE A 105 -10.74 17.82 -12.52
C ILE A 105 -11.84 18.13 -13.54
N ASP A 106 -12.21 17.11 -14.33
CA ASP A 106 -13.31 17.20 -15.30
C ASP A 106 -14.63 16.82 -14.63
N ARG A 107 -14.73 15.59 -14.12
CA ARG A 107 -15.98 15.07 -13.56
C ARG A 107 -15.79 13.95 -12.56
N PHE A 108 -16.82 13.78 -11.73
CA PHE A 108 -17.04 12.63 -10.86
C PHE A 108 -18.01 11.66 -11.53
N GLU A 109 -17.69 10.38 -11.51
CA GLU A 109 -18.53 9.29 -12.00
C GLU A 109 -18.84 8.35 -10.83
N PHE A 110 -20.14 8.05 -10.63
CA PHE A 110 -20.61 7.13 -9.61
C PHE A 110 -21.06 5.84 -10.29
N ILE A 111 -20.27 4.78 -10.14
CA ILE A 111 -20.47 3.51 -10.84
C ILE A 111 -21.17 2.55 -9.89
N PRO A 112 -22.44 2.17 -10.13
CA PRO A 112 -23.13 1.21 -9.27
C PRO A 112 -22.43 -0.15 -9.35
N VAL A 113 -22.24 -0.81 -8.21
CA VAL A 113 -21.53 -2.08 -8.14
C VAL A 113 -22.20 -3.02 -7.15
N THR A 114 -22.26 -4.29 -7.51
CA THR A 114 -22.71 -5.35 -6.61
C THR A 114 -21.56 -5.79 -5.71
N ALA A 115 -21.87 -6.39 -4.56
CA ALA A 115 -20.84 -6.90 -3.65
C ALA A 115 -19.92 -7.93 -4.32
N THR A 116 -20.46 -8.73 -5.25
CA THR A 116 -19.69 -9.71 -6.05
C THR A 116 -18.65 -9.03 -6.95
N LEU A 117 -19.05 -8.02 -7.73
CA LEU A 117 -18.14 -7.28 -8.61
C LEU A 117 -17.05 -6.53 -7.83
N GLU A 118 -17.36 -6.07 -6.62
CA GLU A 118 -16.36 -5.47 -5.72
C GLU A 118 -15.34 -6.50 -5.23
N ALA A 119 -15.82 -7.69 -4.85
CA ALA A 119 -14.97 -8.79 -4.40
C ALA A 119 -14.07 -9.31 -5.53
N GLU A 120 -14.61 -9.49 -6.74
CA GLU A 120 -13.87 -9.89 -7.95
C GLU A 120 -12.76 -8.89 -8.29
N TYR A 121 -13.05 -7.59 -8.25
CA TYR A 121 -12.06 -6.54 -8.51
C TYR A 121 -10.89 -6.57 -7.52
N ASN A 122 -11.19 -6.74 -6.22
CA ASN A 122 -10.16 -6.83 -5.19
C ASN A 122 -9.36 -8.14 -5.31
N LEU A 123 -10.02 -9.24 -5.67
CA LEU A 123 -9.38 -10.53 -5.91
C LEU A 123 -8.38 -10.46 -7.08
N GLU A 124 -8.76 -9.87 -8.22
CA GLU A 124 -7.85 -9.72 -9.37
C GLU A 124 -6.59 -8.93 -8.98
N ARG A 125 -6.75 -7.84 -8.22
CA ARG A 125 -5.63 -7.02 -7.75
C ARG A 125 -4.71 -7.79 -6.81
N ALA A 126 -5.27 -8.54 -5.85
CA ALA A 126 -4.49 -9.38 -4.96
C ALA A 126 -3.76 -10.49 -5.74
N GLN A 127 -4.44 -11.16 -6.67
CA GLN A 127 -3.87 -12.21 -7.52
C GLN A 127 -2.68 -11.70 -8.32
N LYS A 128 -2.79 -10.50 -8.91
CA LYS A 128 -1.69 -9.86 -9.65
C LYS A 128 -0.51 -9.55 -8.73
N ALA A 129 -0.76 -9.04 -7.53
CA ALA A 129 0.29 -8.74 -6.55
C ALA A 129 1.03 -10.01 -6.10
N VAL A 130 0.30 -11.08 -5.78
CA VAL A 130 0.89 -12.37 -5.38
C VAL A 130 1.72 -12.98 -6.50
N ASN A 131 1.20 -13.01 -7.73
CA ASN A 131 1.93 -13.55 -8.87
C ASN A 131 3.21 -12.74 -9.18
N ALA A 132 3.20 -11.43 -8.91
CA ALA A 132 4.35 -10.57 -9.14
C ALA A 132 5.54 -10.86 -8.21
N LEU A 133 5.34 -11.57 -7.09
CA LEU A 133 6.42 -11.98 -6.17
C LEU A 133 7.39 -12.98 -6.79
N PHE A 134 6.90 -13.82 -7.69
CA PHE A 134 7.63 -14.96 -8.22
C PHE A 134 8.33 -14.66 -9.54
N THR A 135 9.41 -15.40 -9.81
CA THR A 135 10.18 -15.32 -11.06
C THR A 135 9.46 -15.93 -12.25
N SER A 136 8.59 -16.93 -12.01
CA SER A 136 7.86 -17.63 -13.07
C SER A 136 6.51 -18.16 -12.57
N THR A 137 5.72 -18.71 -13.49
CA THR A 137 4.37 -19.22 -13.24
C THR A 137 4.32 -20.48 -12.38
N ASN A 138 5.42 -21.23 -12.26
CA ASN A 138 5.50 -22.39 -11.37
C ASN A 138 5.74 -22.02 -9.89
N GLN A 139 5.96 -20.73 -9.61
CA GLN A 139 6.06 -20.16 -8.27
C GLN A 139 7.18 -20.76 -7.39
N LEU A 140 8.20 -21.38 -7.99
CA LEU A 140 9.28 -22.05 -7.25
C LEU A 140 10.36 -21.12 -6.69
N GLY A 141 10.43 -19.87 -7.17
CA GLY A 141 11.47 -18.93 -6.76
C GLY A 141 10.99 -17.49 -6.73
N LEU A 142 11.45 -16.73 -5.73
CA LEU A 142 11.20 -15.30 -5.59
C LEU A 142 12.07 -14.47 -6.51
N LYS A 143 11.54 -13.34 -6.99
CA LYS A 143 12.38 -12.31 -7.61
C LYS A 143 13.36 -11.77 -6.56
N THR A 144 14.59 -11.52 -6.98
CA THR A 144 15.68 -11.11 -6.06
C THR A 144 15.44 -9.73 -5.44
N ASN A 145 14.74 -8.84 -6.14
CA ASN A 145 14.41 -7.49 -5.67
C ASN A 145 13.12 -7.41 -4.83
N VAL A 146 12.37 -8.50 -4.71
CA VAL A 146 11.24 -8.58 -3.78
C VAL A 146 11.81 -8.70 -2.39
N THR A 147 11.55 -7.74 -1.51
CA THR A 147 11.99 -7.79 -0.12
C THR A 147 11.02 -8.60 0.73
N ASP A 148 11.48 -9.03 1.90
CA ASP A 148 10.64 -9.73 2.86
C ASP A 148 9.43 -8.88 3.30
N TYR A 149 9.67 -7.61 3.63
CA TYR A 149 8.62 -6.62 3.91
C TYR A 149 7.59 -6.47 2.77
N HIS A 150 8.02 -6.54 1.51
CA HIS A 150 7.09 -6.47 0.37
C HIS A 150 6.11 -7.65 0.36
N ILE A 151 6.56 -8.85 0.76
CA ILE A 151 5.71 -10.04 0.88
C ILE A 151 4.66 -9.83 1.98
N ASP A 152 5.03 -9.21 3.11
CA ASP A 152 4.08 -8.87 4.18
C ASP A 152 3.01 -7.87 3.71
N GLN A 153 3.38 -6.87 2.91
CA GLN A 153 2.42 -5.93 2.32
C GLN A 153 1.45 -6.64 1.35
N VAL A 154 1.95 -7.58 0.55
CA VAL A 154 1.09 -8.41 -0.32
C VAL A 154 0.21 -9.36 0.50
N SER A 155 0.69 -9.88 1.62
CA SER A 155 -0.11 -10.66 2.56
C SER A 155 -1.29 -9.85 3.10
N ASN A 156 -1.07 -8.59 3.47
CA ASN A 156 -2.12 -7.68 3.93
C ASN A 156 -3.22 -7.52 2.85
N LEU A 157 -2.86 -7.36 1.58
CA LEU A 157 -3.83 -7.30 0.47
C LEU A 157 -4.74 -8.54 0.41
N VAL A 158 -4.18 -9.73 0.62
CA VAL A 158 -4.96 -10.98 0.62
C VAL A 158 -5.87 -11.06 1.85
N THR A 159 -5.43 -10.59 3.02
CA THR A 159 -6.26 -10.63 4.24
C THR A 159 -7.52 -9.76 4.13
N TYR A 160 -7.49 -8.69 3.33
CA TYR A 160 -8.64 -7.80 3.10
C TYR A 160 -9.67 -8.34 2.09
N LEU A 161 -9.42 -9.49 1.45
CA LEU A 161 -10.40 -10.11 0.56
C LEU A 161 -11.63 -10.60 1.35
N SER A 162 -12.80 -10.58 0.69
CA SER A 162 -14.06 -10.99 1.30
C SER A 162 -14.08 -12.49 1.64
N ASP A 163 -14.42 -12.81 2.88
CA ASP A 163 -14.69 -14.20 3.32
C ASP A 163 -16.07 -14.70 2.84
N GLU A 164 -16.96 -13.81 2.41
CA GLU A 164 -18.31 -14.16 1.92
C GLU A 164 -18.31 -14.53 0.43
N PHE A 165 -17.51 -13.82 -0.38
CA PHE A 165 -17.56 -13.94 -1.85
C PHE A 165 -16.32 -14.56 -2.49
N CYS A 166 -15.19 -14.67 -1.77
CA CYS A 166 -13.93 -15.15 -2.34
C CYS A 166 -13.19 -16.11 -1.38
N LEU A 167 -13.89 -16.88 -0.55
CA LEU A 167 -13.26 -17.68 0.51
C LEU A 167 -12.24 -18.69 -0.04
N ASP A 168 -12.59 -19.39 -1.11
CA ASP A 168 -11.74 -20.43 -1.70
C ASP A 168 -10.50 -19.83 -2.37
N GLU A 169 -10.68 -18.76 -3.15
CA GLU A 169 -9.59 -18.05 -3.83
C GLU A 169 -8.70 -17.30 -2.84
N LYS A 170 -9.28 -16.71 -1.79
CA LYS A 170 -8.53 -16.09 -0.68
C LYS A 170 -7.65 -17.11 0.02
N ARG A 171 -8.16 -18.32 0.27
CA ARG A 171 -7.38 -19.42 0.85
C ARG A 171 -6.22 -19.82 -0.08
N GLU A 172 -6.49 -19.97 -1.37
CA GLU A 172 -5.45 -20.28 -2.36
C GLU A 172 -4.35 -19.21 -2.40
N LEU A 173 -4.74 -17.93 -2.47
CA LEU A 173 -3.80 -16.81 -2.44
C LEU A 173 -3.00 -16.74 -1.14
N SER A 174 -3.64 -17.01 -0.01
CA SER A 174 -2.97 -17.04 1.30
C SER A 174 -1.89 -18.11 1.34
N GLU A 175 -2.15 -19.31 0.79
CA GLU A 175 -1.14 -20.36 0.72
C GLU A 175 0.04 -20.00 -0.19
N LYS A 176 -0.22 -19.33 -1.32
CA LYS A 176 0.84 -18.83 -2.21
C LYS A 176 1.71 -17.77 -1.51
N VAL A 177 1.11 -16.84 -0.75
CA VAL A 177 1.88 -15.83 -0.01
C VAL A 177 2.68 -16.45 1.14
N LYS A 178 2.11 -17.42 1.87
CA LYS A 178 2.85 -18.17 2.88
C LYS A 178 4.03 -18.94 2.26
N HIS A 179 3.84 -19.48 1.06
CA HIS A 179 4.92 -20.11 0.31
C HIS A 179 6.02 -19.10 -0.06
N ALA A 180 5.65 -17.92 -0.55
CA ALA A 180 6.59 -16.83 -0.80
C ALA A 180 7.38 -16.45 0.46
N LYS A 181 6.72 -16.32 1.63
CA LYS A 181 7.41 -16.03 2.89
C LYS A 181 8.42 -17.12 3.26
N ARG A 182 8.06 -18.41 3.12
CA ARG A 182 9.02 -19.52 3.32
C ARG A 182 10.24 -19.43 2.40
N LEU A 183 10.04 -19.12 1.12
CA LEU A 183 11.15 -18.91 0.18
C LEU A 183 12.02 -17.70 0.56
N SER A 184 11.42 -16.66 1.16
CA SER A 184 12.13 -15.49 1.69
C SER A 184 13.03 -15.89 2.87
N ASP A 185 12.50 -16.68 3.79
CA ASP A 185 13.23 -17.23 4.93
C ASP A 185 14.36 -18.17 4.48
N GLU A 186 14.12 -19.02 3.48
CA GLU A 186 15.12 -19.96 2.95
C GLU A 186 16.34 -19.25 2.33
N ARG A 187 16.14 -18.12 1.65
CA ARG A 187 17.25 -17.31 1.12
C ARG A 187 17.83 -16.34 2.16
N ASN A 188 17.19 -16.17 3.31
CA ASN A 188 17.70 -15.33 4.38
C ASN A 188 18.83 -16.08 5.12
N LEU A 189 20.04 -15.53 5.06
CA LEU A 189 21.21 -16.17 5.65
C LEU A 189 21.31 -15.96 7.17
N LEU A 190 20.54 -14.99 7.70
CA LEU A 190 20.47 -14.72 9.13
C LEU A 190 19.80 -15.88 9.87
N GLN A 191 20.22 -16.10 11.11
CA GLN A 191 19.57 -16.99 12.05
C GLN A 191 18.58 -16.21 12.91
N ASP A 192 17.54 -16.90 13.37
CA ASP A 192 16.53 -16.33 14.26
C ASP A 192 15.94 -15.01 13.71
N SER A 193 15.41 -15.07 12.48
CA SER A 193 14.85 -13.90 11.77
C SER A 193 13.76 -13.18 12.56
N ASN A 194 13.07 -13.88 13.47
CA ASN A 194 11.97 -13.34 14.29
C ASN A 194 12.39 -13.07 15.74
N PHE A 195 13.70 -13.00 16.01
CA PHE A 195 14.26 -12.52 17.28
C PHE A 195 13.75 -13.27 18.52
N LYS A 196 13.51 -14.58 18.40
CA LYS A 196 12.94 -15.40 19.47
C LYS A 196 13.98 -15.83 20.51
N ASP A 197 15.26 -15.83 20.14
CA ASP A 197 16.34 -16.44 20.92
C ASP A 197 17.56 -15.51 21.06
N ILE A 198 17.37 -14.19 21.08
CA ILE A 198 18.45 -13.21 21.35
C ILE A 198 19.18 -13.59 22.64
N ASN A 199 20.51 -13.58 22.59
CA ASN A 199 21.44 -13.94 23.68
C ASN A 199 21.40 -15.40 24.15
N ARG A 200 20.57 -16.27 23.56
CA ARG A 200 20.54 -17.70 23.93
C ARG A 200 21.79 -18.44 23.47
N GLN A 201 22.29 -18.10 22.28
CA GLN A 201 23.56 -18.58 21.72
C GLN A 201 24.23 -17.43 20.93
N PRO A 202 24.91 -16.49 21.60
CA PRO A 202 25.44 -15.27 20.95
C PRO A 202 26.42 -15.54 19.80
N GLU A 203 27.09 -16.70 19.81
CA GLU A 203 28.02 -17.10 18.75
C GLU A 203 27.34 -17.73 17.52
N ARG A 204 26.05 -18.11 17.63
CA ARG A 204 25.28 -18.83 16.59
C ARG A 204 23.93 -18.19 16.27
N GLY A 205 23.68 -17.00 16.81
CA GLY A 205 22.42 -16.26 16.67
C GLY A 205 22.64 -14.79 17.01
N TRP A 206 21.58 -14.11 17.44
CA TRP A 206 21.67 -12.71 17.82
C TRP A 206 22.37 -12.51 19.17
N GLY A 207 23.41 -11.68 19.18
CA GLY A 207 23.98 -11.07 20.38
C GLY A 207 23.44 -9.65 20.54
N GLY A 208 22.94 -9.31 21.72
CA GLY A 208 22.31 -8.02 21.98
C GLY A 208 22.63 -7.47 23.37
N SER A 209 22.72 -6.15 23.48
CA SER A 209 22.87 -5.44 24.75
C SER A 209 21.54 -5.34 25.53
N THR A 210 21.56 -4.65 26.66
CA THR A 210 20.35 -4.10 27.28
C THR A 210 19.74 -2.99 26.41
N GLY A 211 18.49 -2.58 26.70
CA GLY A 211 17.80 -1.53 25.93
C GLY A 211 17.14 -2.03 24.63
N ILE A 212 17.03 -3.35 24.46
CA ILE A 212 16.37 -4.00 23.33
C ILE A 212 15.03 -4.54 23.77
N THR A 213 13.96 -4.22 23.04
CA THR A 213 12.63 -4.79 23.24
C THR A 213 12.12 -5.44 21.96
N ILE A 214 11.55 -6.63 22.09
CA ILE A 214 10.90 -7.36 21.01
C ILE A 214 9.39 -7.21 21.17
N GLN A 215 8.70 -6.83 20.11
CA GLN A 215 7.25 -6.75 20.07
C GLN A 215 6.72 -7.55 18.89
N GLY A 216 5.53 -8.13 19.04
CA GLY A 216 4.87 -8.87 17.97
C GLY A 216 3.99 -7.96 17.13
N GLY A 217 4.48 -7.56 15.96
CA GLY A 217 3.77 -6.72 14.98
C GLY A 217 3.44 -5.30 15.46
N ASP A 218 3.23 -4.40 14.51
CA ASP A 218 2.67 -3.05 14.70
C ASP A 218 1.97 -2.57 13.40
N ASP A 219 1.72 -1.26 13.28
CA ASP A 219 1.10 -0.65 12.10
C ASP A 219 1.97 -0.75 10.83
N VAL A 220 3.26 -1.05 10.96
CA VAL A 220 4.26 -1.14 9.89
C VAL A 220 4.69 -2.59 9.66
N PHE A 221 5.10 -3.30 10.71
CA PHE A 221 5.66 -4.64 10.74
C PHE A 221 4.57 -5.67 11.05
N LYS A 222 4.50 -6.74 10.25
CA LYS A 222 3.51 -7.81 10.47
C LYS A 222 3.96 -8.85 11.48
N GLU A 223 5.26 -8.93 11.74
CA GLU A 223 5.90 -9.95 12.56
C GLU A 223 6.70 -9.36 13.71
N ASN A 224 7.46 -10.21 14.42
CA ASN A 224 8.32 -9.76 15.49
C ASN A 224 9.32 -8.73 14.97
N TYR A 225 9.37 -7.59 15.63
CA TYR A 225 10.35 -6.54 15.33
C TYR A 225 11.03 -6.09 16.61
N VAL A 226 12.14 -5.38 16.42
CA VAL A 226 13.00 -4.95 17.51
C VAL A 226 12.99 -3.43 17.62
N THR A 227 12.94 -2.94 18.85
CA THR A 227 13.18 -1.53 19.20
C THR A 227 14.44 -1.43 20.03
N LEU A 228 15.29 -0.45 19.72
CA LEU A 228 16.56 -0.19 20.39
C LEU A 228 16.49 1.20 21.01
N SER A 229 16.50 1.30 22.34
CA SER A 229 16.54 2.60 23.02
C SER A 229 17.95 3.16 23.07
N GLY A 230 18.07 4.48 23.18
CA GLY A 230 19.36 5.14 23.36
C GLY A 230 20.04 4.77 24.67
N THR A 231 21.33 5.07 24.76
CA THR A 231 22.14 4.93 25.97
C THR A 231 22.45 6.31 26.57
N PHE A 232 22.72 6.35 27.87
CA PHE A 232 23.17 7.56 28.57
C PHE A 232 24.69 7.75 28.50
N ASP A 233 25.44 6.73 28.08
CA ASP A 233 26.89 6.71 28.03
C ASP A 233 27.35 6.06 26.71
N GLU A 234 28.13 6.80 25.92
CA GLU A 234 28.67 6.35 24.63
C GLU A 234 29.55 5.10 24.75
N CYS A 235 30.15 4.86 25.92
CA CYS A 235 30.95 3.65 26.18
C CYS A 235 30.09 2.38 26.33
N TYR A 236 28.78 2.53 26.51
CA TYR A 236 27.83 1.43 26.69
C TYR A 236 26.70 1.52 25.65
N PRO A 237 26.99 1.28 24.37
CA PRO A 237 26.00 1.40 23.30
C PRO A 237 24.92 0.33 23.40
N THR A 238 23.74 0.66 22.89
CA THR A 238 22.72 -0.34 22.56
C THR A 238 23.07 -0.97 21.21
N TYR A 239 23.30 -2.28 21.17
CA TYR A 239 23.73 -2.98 19.96
C TYR A 239 22.98 -4.30 19.77
N LEU A 240 22.75 -4.65 18.51
CA LEU A 240 22.28 -5.96 18.08
C LEU A 240 23.16 -6.42 16.92
N TYR A 241 23.82 -7.57 17.06
CA TYR A 241 24.73 -8.09 16.04
C TYR A 241 24.57 -9.59 15.86
N GLN A 242 24.96 -10.07 14.68
CA GLN A 242 25.06 -11.49 14.37
C GLN A 242 26.18 -11.69 13.36
N LYS A 243 26.97 -12.74 13.53
CA LYS A 243 27.95 -13.18 12.53
C LYS A 243 27.28 -14.14 11.56
N ILE A 244 27.45 -13.90 10.25
CA ILE A 244 27.08 -14.86 9.22
C ILE A 244 28.27 -15.81 9.00
N ASP A 245 27.99 -17.11 9.01
CA ASP A 245 29.02 -18.13 8.80
C ASP A 245 29.53 -18.11 7.36
N GLU A 246 30.86 -18.18 7.18
CA GLU A 246 31.49 -18.15 5.86
C GLU A 246 31.04 -19.30 4.95
N SER A 247 30.67 -20.47 5.51
CA SER A 247 30.17 -21.61 4.73
C SER A 247 28.83 -21.34 4.04
N LYS A 248 28.09 -20.31 4.48
CA LYS A 248 26.85 -19.86 3.84
C LYS A 248 27.09 -18.84 2.74
N LEU A 249 28.30 -18.30 2.65
CA LEU A 249 28.66 -17.29 1.66
C LEU A 249 29.20 -17.95 0.39
N LYS A 250 29.01 -17.26 -0.73
CA LYS A 250 29.56 -17.66 -2.03
C LYS A 250 30.68 -16.71 -2.41
N ALA A 251 31.85 -17.26 -2.76
CA ALA A 251 32.99 -16.44 -3.18
C ALA A 251 32.65 -15.59 -4.43
N PHE A 252 33.17 -14.36 -4.46
CA PHE A 252 33.03 -13.40 -5.57
C PHE A 252 31.58 -13.08 -5.97
N THR A 253 30.67 -13.03 -4.99
CA THR A 253 29.25 -12.64 -5.14
C THR A 253 28.96 -11.49 -4.20
#